data_AF-A0A260SAM8-F1
#
_entry.id   AF-A0A260SAM8-F1
#
_cell.length_a   1.000
_cell.length_b   1.000
_cell.length_c   1.000
_cell.angle_alpha   90.00
_cell.angle_beta   90.00
_cell.angle_gamma   90.00
#
_symmetry.space_group_name_H-M   'P 1'
#
loop_
_entity.id
_entity.type
_entity.pdbx_description
1 polymer ?
#
loop_
_entity_poly.entity_id
_entity_poly.type
_entity_poly.pdbx_seq_one_letter_code
_entity_poly.pdbx_strand_id
1 'polypeptide(L)'
;MTDRLPESPASRTHVDIATGVLIGIHGGSVADAIDELFTTARNHRVSLFELSRTLITVAEGRDIERSSATDAVYEVWGSALGRRGAEATFGLVTDSAAV
;
A
#
# COMPACT_ATOMS: atom_id res chain seq x y z
N MET A 1 -21.68 -15.00 17.18
CA MET A 1 -21.89 -13.62 16.68
C MET A 1 -20.52 -12.99 16.59
N THR A 2 -19.87 -13.08 15.42
CA THR A 2 -18.52 -12.54 15.22
C THR A 2 -18.61 -11.03 15.35
N ASP A 3 -18.08 -10.51 16.43
CA ASP A 3 -17.91 -9.10 16.70
C ASP A 3 -16.90 -8.57 15.67
N ARG A 4 -17.39 -8.20 14.48
CA ARG A 4 -16.62 -7.43 13.50
C ARG A 4 -16.40 -6.07 14.18
N LEU A 5 -15.27 -5.92 14.86
CA LEU A 5 -14.78 -4.62 15.29
C LEU A 5 -14.92 -3.67 14.10
N PRO A 6 -15.52 -2.47 14.28
CA PRO A 6 -15.65 -1.51 13.19
C PRO A 6 -14.25 -1.27 12.63
N GLU A 7 -14.10 -1.40 11.31
CA GLU A 7 -12.83 -1.15 10.64
C GLU A 7 -12.34 0.22 11.06
N SER A 8 -11.25 0.26 11.84
CA SER A 8 -10.73 1.47 12.49
C SER A 8 -10.83 2.67 11.56
N PRO A 9 -11.54 3.76 11.95
CA PRO A 9 -11.85 4.86 11.05
C PRO A 9 -10.58 5.32 10.37
N ALA A 10 -10.67 5.49 9.06
CA ALA A 10 -9.54 5.73 8.21
C ALA A 10 -8.77 6.96 8.74
N SER A 11 -7.58 6.73 9.31
CA SER A 11 -6.92 7.67 10.23
C SER A 11 -5.72 8.34 9.58
N ARG A 12 -5.28 9.46 10.15
CA ARG A 12 -4.02 10.13 9.80
C ARG A 12 -2.83 9.16 9.82
N THR A 13 -2.84 8.18 10.72
CA THR A 13 -1.84 7.12 10.78
C THR A 13 -1.79 6.29 9.50
N HIS A 14 -2.92 5.96 8.87
CA HIS A 14 -2.89 5.26 7.59
C HIS A 14 -2.27 6.11 6.48
N VAL A 15 -2.50 7.43 6.49
CA VAL A 15 -1.86 8.33 5.53
C VAL A 15 -0.35 8.38 5.76
N ASP A 16 0.10 8.47 7.02
CA ASP A 16 1.52 8.49 7.36
C ASP A 16 2.22 7.17 6.97
N ILE A 17 1.58 6.02 7.22
CA ILE A 17 2.12 4.70 6.81
C ILE A 17 2.15 4.58 5.29
N ALA A 18 1.07 4.95 4.59
CA ALA A 18 1.02 4.93 3.13
C ALA A 18 2.10 5.82 2.51
N THR A 19 2.36 6.99 3.11
CA THR A 19 3.46 7.88 2.72
C THR A 19 4.81 7.16 2.85
N GLY A 20 5.04 6.47 3.98
CA GLY A 20 6.24 5.65 4.18
C GLY A 20 6.38 4.51 3.17
N VAL A 21 5.26 3.87 2.80
CA VAL A 21 5.23 2.84 1.74
C VAL A 21 5.68 3.44 0.40
N LEU A 22 5.14 4.58 -0.02
CA LEU A 22 5.52 5.22 -1.28
C LEU A 22 7.00 5.61 -1.31
N ILE A 23 7.52 6.19 -0.22
CA ILE A 23 8.95 6.50 -0.12
C ILE A 23 9.79 5.22 -0.22
N GLY A 24 9.36 4.13 0.42
CA GLY A 24 10.07 2.86 0.35
C GLY A 24 10.12 2.24 -1.05
N ILE A 25 9.14 2.53 -1.90
CA ILE A 25 9.04 1.95 -3.24
C ILE A 25 9.76 2.80 -4.30
N HIS A 26 9.69 4.13 -4.20
CA HIS A 26 10.19 5.05 -5.24
C HIS A 26 11.37 5.90 -4.77
N GLY A 27 11.66 5.94 -3.46
CA GLY A 27 12.50 6.96 -2.85
C GLY A 27 11.78 8.32 -2.79
N GLY A 28 12.55 9.40 -2.66
CA GLY A 28 12.01 10.77 -2.68
C GLY A 28 11.66 11.32 -1.30
N SER A 29 10.94 12.46 -1.29
CA SER A 29 10.61 13.18 -0.07
C SER A 29 9.20 12.84 0.45
N VAL A 30 8.96 13.16 1.73
CA VAL A 30 7.62 13.07 2.35
C VAL A 30 6.61 13.94 1.61
N ALA A 31 7.01 15.12 1.14
CA ALA A 31 6.11 16.03 0.44
C ALA A 31 5.66 15.44 -0.90
N ASP A 32 6.59 14.90 -1.67
CA ASP A 32 6.28 14.29 -2.97
C ASP A 32 5.32 13.10 -2.82
N ALA A 33 5.57 12.23 -1.84
CA ALA A 33 4.71 11.08 -1.57
C ALA A 33 3.29 11.49 -1.10
N ILE A 34 3.17 12.55 -0.28
CA ILE A 34 1.86 13.08 0.11
C ILE A 34 1.14 13.66 -1.10
N ASP A 35 1.81 14.47 -1.92
CA ASP A 35 1.23 15.08 -3.11
C ASP A 35 0.77 14.01 -4.12
N GLU A 36 1.53 12.91 -4.25
CA GLU A 36 1.18 11.77 -5.07
C GLU A 36 -0.09 11.05 -4.56
N LEU A 37 -0.20 10.81 -3.25
CA LEU A 37 -1.42 10.25 -2.64
C LEU A 37 -2.65 11.12 -2.91
N PHE A 38 -2.52 12.44 -2.70
CA PHE A 38 -3.63 13.38 -2.93
C PHE A 38 -4.01 13.47 -4.40
N THR A 39 -3.02 13.50 -5.30
CA THR A 39 -3.24 13.56 -6.75
C THR A 39 -3.94 12.30 -7.23
N THR A 40 -3.50 11.13 -6.78
CA THR A 40 -4.12 9.85 -7.11
C THR A 40 -5.55 9.76 -6.58
N ALA A 41 -5.75 10.10 -5.30
CA ALA A 41 -7.10 10.11 -4.71
C ALA A 41 -8.06 11.01 -5.50
N ARG A 42 -7.60 12.20 -5.91
CA ARG A 42 -8.39 13.14 -6.71
C ARG A 42 -8.68 12.61 -8.11
N ASN A 43 -7.68 12.10 -8.82
CA ASN A 43 -7.81 11.63 -10.20
C ASN A 43 -8.76 10.43 -10.31
N HIS A 44 -8.71 9.53 -9.34
CA HIS A 44 -9.55 8.33 -9.30
C HIS A 44 -10.85 8.54 -8.51
N ARG A 45 -11.07 9.73 -7.94
CA ARG A 45 -12.26 10.11 -7.14
C ARG A 45 -12.52 9.16 -5.96
N VAL A 46 -11.45 8.73 -5.30
CA VAL A 46 -11.50 7.86 -4.12
C VAL A 46 -11.13 8.64 -2.86
N SER A 47 -11.60 8.17 -1.71
CA SER A 47 -11.20 8.77 -0.43
C SER A 47 -9.69 8.58 -0.23
N LEU A 48 -8.98 9.64 0.13
CA LEU A 48 -7.55 9.56 0.47
C LEU A 48 -7.28 8.48 1.52
N PHE A 49 -8.15 8.38 2.53
CA PHE A 49 -7.94 7.44 3.60
C PHE A 49 -8.26 5.99 3.19
N GLU A 50 -9.24 5.80 2.29
CA GLU A 50 -9.54 4.49 1.70
C GLU A 50 -8.40 4.04 0.79
N LEU A 51 -7.90 4.95 -0.05
CA LEU A 51 -6.73 4.72 -0.89
C LEU A 51 -5.51 4.36 -0.05
N SER A 52 -5.26 5.09 1.04
CA SER A 52 -4.13 4.83 1.95
C SER A 52 -4.24 3.44 2.58
N ARG A 53 -5.41 3.07 3.11
CA ARG A 53 -5.63 1.74 3.69
C ARG A 53 -5.46 0.63 2.64
N THR A 54 -5.98 0.85 1.44
CA THR A 54 -5.86 -0.09 0.33
C THR A 54 -4.40 -0.29 -0.07
N LEU A 55 -3.65 0.80 -0.24
CA LEU A 55 -2.23 0.75 -0.57
C LEU A 55 -1.43 -0.03 0.49
N ILE A 56 -1.69 0.21 1.78
CA ILE A 56 -1.05 -0.55 2.87
C ILE A 56 -1.37 -2.04 2.74
N THR A 57 -2.66 -2.38 2.56
CA THR A 57 -3.10 -3.78 2.47
C THR A 57 -2.44 -4.51 1.30
N VAL A 58 -2.36 -3.86 0.13
CA VAL A 58 -1.67 -4.40 -1.05
C VAL A 58 -0.16 -4.52 -0.81
N ALA A 59 0.46 -3.52 -0.18
CA ALA A 59 1.90 -3.53 0.11
C ALA A 59 2.31 -4.58 1.16
N GLU A 60 1.38 -5.00 2.02
CA GLU A 60 1.53 -6.13 2.94
C GLU A 60 1.34 -7.49 2.24
N GLY A 61 0.96 -7.50 0.95
CA GLY A 61 0.70 -8.72 0.20
C GLY A 61 -0.60 -9.42 0.61
N ARG A 62 -1.52 -8.70 1.26
CA ARG A 62 -2.82 -9.26 1.67
C ARG A 62 -3.82 -9.20 0.52
N ASP A 63 -4.66 -10.21 0.45
CA ASP A 63 -5.79 -10.23 -0.48
C ASP A 63 -6.77 -9.09 -0.17
N ILE A 64 -7.21 -8.41 -1.21
CA ILE A 64 -8.16 -7.31 -1.13
C ILE A 64 -9.21 -7.46 -2.23
N GLU A 65 -10.46 -7.19 -1.88
CA GLU A 65 -11.55 -7.19 -2.85
C GLU A 65 -11.36 -6.09 -3.90
N ARG A 66 -11.85 -6.34 -5.12
CA ARG A 66 -11.77 -5.35 -6.20
C ARG A 66 -12.69 -4.18 -5.89
N SER A 67 -12.11 -2.99 -5.90
CA SER A 67 -12.79 -1.72 -5.67
C SER A 67 -12.12 -0.64 -6.53
N SER A 68 -12.73 0.54 -6.62
CA SER A 68 -12.11 1.69 -7.28
C SER A 68 -10.77 2.09 -6.64
N ALA A 69 -10.63 1.94 -5.33
CA ALA A 69 -9.37 2.19 -4.63
C ALA A 69 -8.31 1.13 -4.99
N THR A 70 -8.70 -0.14 -5.06
CA THR A 70 -7.80 -1.23 -5.45
C THR A 70 -7.32 -1.05 -6.90
N ASP A 71 -8.24 -0.68 -7.81
CA ASP A 71 -7.90 -0.41 -9.21
C ASP A 71 -6.93 0.78 -9.32
N ALA A 72 -7.17 1.87 -8.58
CA ALA A 72 -6.27 3.04 -8.55
C ALA A 72 -4.86 2.68 -8.04
N VAL A 73 -4.76 1.87 -6.97
CA VAL A 73 -3.47 1.43 -6.43
C VAL A 73 -2.68 0.62 -7.45
N TYR A 74 -3.32 -0.34 -8.12
CA TYR A 74 -2.64 -1.18 -9.10
C TYR A 74 -2.29 -0.44 -10.39
N GLU A 75 -3.14 0.50 -10.82
CA GLU A 75 -2.87 1.32 -12.00
C GLU A 75 -1.62 2.19 -11.82
N VAL A 76 -1.47 2.82 -10.64
CA VAL A 76 -0.36 3.75 -10.40
C VAL A 76 0.90 3.03 -9.88
N TRP A 77 0.74 2.12 -8.91
CA TRP A 77 1.86 1.54 -8.16
C TRP A 77 2.04 0.03 -8.34
N GLY A 78 1.16 -0.64 -9.09
CA GLY A 78 1.15 -2.10 -9.19
C GLY A 78 2.48 -2.71 -9.66
N SER A 79 3.16 -2.04 -10.59
CA SER A 79 4.46 -2.52 -11.11
C SER A 79 5.57 -2.52 -10.06
N ALA A 80 5.54 -1.56 -9.13
CA ALA A 80 6.56 -1.39 -8.11
C ALA A 80 6.23 -2.21 -6.86
N LEU A 81 4.94 -2.36 -6.54
CA LEU A 81 4.44 -3.28 -5.51
C LEU A 81 4.72 -4.74 -5.87
N GLY A 82 4.61 -5.13 -7.15
CA GLY A 82 4.98 -6.47 -7.62
C GLY A 82 6.47 -6.78 -7.47
N ARG A 83 7.35 -5.77 -7.58
CA ARG A 83 8.80 -5.93 -7.37
C ARG A 83 9.14 -6.10 -5.89
N ARG A 84 8.49 -5.35 -5.00
CA ARG A 84 8.66 -5.46 -3.54
C ARG A 84 8.06 -6.74 -2.98
N GLY A 85 6.90 -7.18 -3.48
CA GLY A 85 6.32 -8.47 -3.12
C GLY A 85 7.21 -9.63 -3.53
N ALA A 86 7.83 -9.54 -4.72
CA ALA A 86 8.84 -10.51 -5.16
C ALA A 86 10.08 -10.48 -4.24
N GLU A 87 10.68 -9.31 -3.99
CA GLU A 87 11.89 -9.19 -3.15
C GLU A 87 11.65 -9.64 -1.70
N ALA A 88 10.49 -9.33 -1.12
CA ALA A 88 10.08 -9.83 0.21
C ALA A 88 9.86 -11.36 0.22
N THR A 89 9.35 -11.93 -0.88
CA THR A 89 9.18 -13.39 -1.04
C THR A 89 10.53 -14.09 -1.22
N PHE A 90 11.48 -13.47 -1.95
CA PHE A 90 12.83 -14.00 -2.15
C PHE A 90 13.75 -13.80 -0.93
N GLY A 91 13.44 -12.86 -0.03
CA GLY A 91 14.13 -12.69 1.25
C GLY A 91 13.96 -13.84 2.26
N LEU A 92 13.09 -14.81 1.99
CA LEU A 92 12.89 -16.02 2.79
C LEU A 92 13.62 -17.27 2.27
N VAL A 93 14.35 -17.18 1.14
CA VAL A 93 15.06 -18.32 0.52
C VAL A 93 16.56 -18.03 0.38
N THR A 94 17.27 -17.63 1.44
CA THR A 94 18.74 -17.72 1.46
C THR A 94 19.32 -17.95 2.86
N ASP A 95 18.90 -18.98 3.61
CA ASP A 95 19.81 -19.54 4.63
C ASP A 95 19.46 -20.98 5.00
N SER A 96 19.78 -21.92 4.12
CA SER A 96 19.93 -23.33 4.46
C SER A 96 20.75 -24.03 3.39
N ALA A 97 22.01 -23.63 3.28
CA ALA A 97 23.05 -24.42 2.64
C ALA A 97 24.43 -23.97 3.12
N ALA A 98 24.79 -24.29 4.37
CA ALA A 98 26.18 -24.37 4.77
C ALA A 98 26.38 -25.29 5.99
N VAL A 99 27.02 -26.43 5.71
CA VAL A 99 27.76 -27.38 6.57
C VAL A 99 26.95 -28.39 7.38
#